data_AF-A0A7J6S8D2-F1
#
_entry.id   AF-A0A7J6S8D2-F1
#
_cell.length_a   1.000
_cell.length_b   1.000
_cell.length_c   1.000
_cell.angle_alpha   90.00
_cell.angle_beta   90.00
_cell.angle_gamma   90.00
#
_symmetry.space_group_name_H-M   'P 1'
#
loop_
_entity.id
_entity.type
_entity.pdbx_description
1 polymer ?
#
loop_
_entity_poly.entity_id
_entity_poly.type
_entity_poly.pdbx_seq_one_letter_code
_entity_poly.pdbx_strand_id
1 'polypeptide(L)'
;MPGLTTGNSGSMKGLTVFVSDIRNCPSKEAENQRVEKELAKIRTKFASPKGLKGYDKKKYVWKLIYAYMLGYDIDFGHIQAVNLCR
;
A
#
# COMPACT_ATOMS: atom_id res chain seq x y z
N MET A 1 6.02 5.11 -28.83
CA MET A 1 6.85 5.96 -27.95
C MET A 1 7.54 5.08 -26.92
N PRO A 2 8.86 4.86 -27.02
CA PRO A 2 9.59 4.00 -26.11
C PRO A 2 10.06 4.78 -24.87
N GLY A 3 9.90 4.14 -23.70
CA GLY A 3 10.85 4.19 -22.57
C GLY A 3 10.92 5.46 -21.74
N LEU A 4 10.14 5.53 -20.65
CA LEU A 4 10.54 6.30 -19.48
C LEU A 4 11.47 5.43 -18.61
N THR A 5 12.77 5.56 -18.81
CA THR A 5 13.76 5.12 -17.82
C THR A 5 14.09 6.30 -16.92
N THR A 6 13.75 6.20 -15.63
CA THR A 6 14.22 7.18 -14.64
C THR A 6 14.49 6.47 -13.31
N GLY A 7 15.78 6.46 -12.92
CA GLY A 7 16.24 6.47 -11.53
C GLY A 7 16.15 5.18 -10.74
N ASN A 8 17.25 4.43 -10.65
CA ASN A 8 17.44 3.44 -9.59
C ASN A 8 17.85 4.14 -8.28
N SER A 9 16.89 4.35 -7.38
CA SER A 9 17.15 4.69 -5.97
C SER A 9 15.97 4.21 -5.10
N GLY A 10 16.13 3.14 -4.31
CA GLY A 10 15.20 2.83 -3.20
C GLY A 10 13.72 2.55 -3.57
N SER A 11 13.44 1.95 -4.72
CA SER A 11 12.08 1.74 -5.22
C SER A 11 11.22 0.89 -4.27
N MET A 12 10.08 1.43 -3.80
CA MET A 12 9.03 0.67 -3.10
C MET A 12 8.29 -0.25 -4.09
N LYS A 13 8.98 -1.29 -4.59
CA LYS A 13 8.45 -2.24 -5.59
C LYS A 13 7.07 -2.77 -5.20
N GLY A 14 6.86 -3.08 -3.92
CA GLY A 14 5.57 -3.56 -3.44
C GLY A 14 4.42 -2.55 -3.48
N LEU A 15 4.71 -1.24 -3.45
CA LEU A 15 3.72 -0.18 -3.67
C LEU A 15 3.41 -0.04 -5.16
N THR A 16 4.44 0.01 -6.00
CA THR A 16 4.26 0.12 -7.46
C THR A 16 3.46 -1.05 -8.02
N VAL A 17 3.75 -2.28 -7.59
CA VAL A 17 2.97 -3.46 -7.99
C VAL A 17 1.52 -3.35 -7.54
N PHE A 18 1.26 -2.90 -6.32
CA PHE A 18 -0.11 -2.72 -5.83
C PHE A 18 -0.88 -1.70 -6.67
N VAL A 19 -0.29 -0.54 -6.96
CA VAL A 19 -0.92 0.48 -7.81
C VAL A 19 -1.18 -0.06 -9.22
N SER A 20 -0.21 -0.76 -9.81
CA SER A 20 -0.39 -1.38 -11.13
C SER A 20 -1.50 -2.44 -11.13
N ASP A 21 -1.56 -3.30 -10.11
CA ASP A 21 -2.60 -4.32 -9.99
C ASP A 21 -3.99 -3.70 -9.92
N ILE A 22 -4.16 -2.64 -9.12
CA ILE A 22 -5.43 -1.90 -9.01
C ILE A 22 -5.82 -1.27 -10.34
N ARG A 23 -4.87 -0.63 -11.05
CA ARG A 23 -5.13 0.00 -12.35
C ARG A 23 -5.45 -1.00 -13.46
N ASN A 24 -5.04 -2.25 -13.30
CA ASN A 24 -5.28 -3.32 -14.26
C ASN A 24 -6.51 -4.18 -13.91
N CYS A 25 -7.26 -3.86 -12.85
CA CYS A 25 -8.47 -4.60 -12.51
C CYS A 25 -9.56 -4.38 -13.60
N PRO A 26 -10.22 -5.45 -14.08
CA PRO A 26 -11.20 -5.36 -15.16
C PRO A 26 -12.58 -4.85 -14.68
N SER A 27 -12.85 -4.88 -13.37
CA SER A 27 -14.12 -4.44 -12.79
C SER A 27 -13.93 -3.87 -11.39
N LYS A 28 -14.93 -3.14 -10.90
CA LYS A 28 -14.92 -2.57 -9.54
C LYS A 28 -14.91 -3.66 -8.47
N GLU A 29 -15.55 -4.81 -8.72
CA GLU A 29 -15.54 -5.95 -7.82
C GLU A 29 -14.15 -6.56 -7.71
N ALA A 30 -13.43 -6.69 -8.82
CA ALA A 30 -12.05 -7.18 -8.83
C ALA A 30 -11.11 -6.22 -8.09
N GLU A 31 -11.30 -4.91 -8.27
CA GLU A 31 -10.60 -3.87 -7.52
C GLU A 31 -10.86 -4.01 -6.01
N ASN A 32 -12.13 -4.09 -5.60
CA ASN A 32 -12.54 -4.22 -4.21
C ASN A 32 -11.88 -5.44 -3.54
N GLN A 33 -11.92 -6.61 -4.21
CA GLN A 33 -11.29 -7.84 -3.71
C GLN A 33 -9.77 -7.67 -3.55
N ARG A 34 -9.12 -6.96 -4.49
CA ARG A 34 -7.67 -6.73 -4.43
C ARG A 34 -7.29 -5.79 -3.29
N VAL A 35 -8.06 -4.71 -3.08
CA VAL A 35 -7.88 -3.79 -1.96
C VAL A 35 -8.10 -4.52 -0.64
N GLU A 36 -9.21 -5.22 -0.48
CA GLU A 36 -9.56 -5.94 0.75
C GLU A 36 -8.49 -6.96 1.14
N LYS A 37 -8.01 -7.76 0.18
CA LYS A 37 -6.93 -8.73 0.40
C LYS A 37 -5.65 -8.06 0.89
N GLU A 38 -5.32 -6.90 0.33
CA GLU A 38 -4.10 -6.19 0.72
C GLU A 38 -4.27 -5.48 2.07
N LEU A 39 -5.45 -4.94 2.39
CA LEU A 39 -5.78 -4.41 3.72
C LEU A 39 -5.69 -5.50 4.80
N ALA A 40 -6.24 -6.69 4.55
CA ALA A 40 -6.15 -7.83 5.45
C ALA A 40 -4.68 -8.22 5.72
N LYS A 41 -3.86 -8.26 4.67
CA LYS A 41 -2.42 -8.52 4.80
C LYS A 41 -1.70 -7.46 5.63
N ILE A 42 -2.03 -6.18 5.44
CA ILE A 42 -1.43 -5.09 6.22
C ILE A 42 -1.83 -5.21 7.69
N ARG A 43 -3.10 -5.48 7.99
CA ARG A 43 -3.59 -5.71 9.36
C ARG A 43 -2.79 -6.82 10.06
N THR A 44 -2.63 -7.98 9.43
CA THR A 44 -1.83 -9.08 9.98
C THR A 44 -0.37 -8.69 10.19
N LYS A 45 0.21 -7.89 9.29
CA LYS A 45 1.59 -7.40 9.44
C LYS A 45 1.74 -6.38 10.57
N PHE A 46 0.72 -5.56 10.81
CA PHE A 46 0.73 -4.55 11.86
C PHE A 46 0.54 -5.19 13.25
N ALA A 47 -0.24 -6.28 13.33
CA ALA A 47 -0.43 -7.06 14.54
C ALA A 47 0.76 -7.99 14.88
N SER A 48 1.77 -8.09 14.02
CA SER A 48 2.89 -9.02 14.24
C SER A 48 3.76 -8.59 15.44
N PRO A 49 4.04 -9.49 16.40
CA PRO A 49 4.83 -9.16 17.60
C PRO A 49 6.29 -8.82 17.28
N LYS A 50 6.79 -9.22 16.10
CA LYS A 50 8.15 -8.90 15.63
C LYS A 50 8.31 -7.44 15.19
N GLY A 51 7.21 -6.66 15.16
CA GLY A 51 7.20 -5.29 14.68
C GLY A 51 7.52 -5.17 13.18
N LEU A 52 7.31 -3.99 12.63
CA LEU A 52 7.65 -3.69 11.24
C LEU A 52 8.87 -2.79 11.16
N LYS A 53 9.78 -3.14 10.25
CA LYS A 53 10.92 -2.30 9.89
C LYS A 53 10.44 -0.99 9.25
N GLY A 54 11.20 0.10 9.42
CA GLY A 54 10.81 1.43 8.95
C GLY A 54 10.44 1.50 7.46
N TYR A 55 11.18 0.80 6.59
CA TYR A 55 10.87 0.71 5.16
C TYR A 55 9.51 0.04 4.89
N ASP A 56 9.24 -1.10 5.54
CA ASP A 56 7.96 -1.80 5.37
C ASP A 56 6.78 -1.02 5.94
N LYS A 57 6.99 -0.33 7.07
CA LYS A 57 5.99 0.57 7.66
C LYS A 57 5.64 1.70 6.67
N LYS A 58 6.64 2.38 6.09
CA LYS A 58 6.43 3.40 5.04
C LYS A 58 5.65 2.83 3.87
N LYS A 59 6.08 1.68 3.33
CA LYS A 59 5.43 1.00 2.21
C LYS A 59 3.96 0.70 2.49
N TYR A 60 3.62 0.21 3.68
CA TYR A 60 2.23 -0.13 4.02
C TYR A 60 1.37 1.10 4.27
N VAL A 61 1.89 2.15 4.92
CA VAL A 61 1.16 3.41 5.10
C VAL A 61 0.82 4.06 3.75
N TRP A 62 1.75 4.06 2.80
CA TRP A 62 1.46 4.56 1.44
C TRP A 62 0.35 3.78 0.74
N LYS A 63 0.24 2.47 0.95
CA LYS A 63 -0.87 1.67 0.40
C LYS A 63 -2.21 2.04 1.02
N LEU A 64 -2.23 2.30 2.34
CA LEU A 64 -3.44 2.73 3.05
C LEU A 64 -3.92 4.10 2.56
N ILE A 65 -2.99 5.05 2.41
CA ILE A 65 -3.28 6.37 1.84
C ILE A 65 -3.87 6.24 0.44
N TYR A 66 -3.30 5.38 -0.40
CA TYR A 66 -3.81 5.16 -1.75
C TYR A 66 -5.22 4.56 -1.75
N ALA A 67 -5.49 3.55 -0.90
CA ALA A 67 -6.83 2.97 -0.76
C ALA A 67 -7.85 4.01 -0.26
N TYR A 68 -7.48 4.86 0.69
CA TYR A 68 -8.32 5.97 1.15
C TYR A 68 -8.64 6.95 0.01
N MET A 69 -7.65 7.30 -0.82
CA MET A 69 -7.86 8.18 -1.99
C MET A 69 -8.81 7.57 -3.03
N LEU A 70 -8.92 6.24 -3.10
CA LEU A 70 -9.88 5.54 -3.97
C LEU A 70 -11.30 5.46 -3.36
N GLY A 71 -11.49 5.96 -2.14
CA GLY A 71 -12.77 6.00 -1.43
C GLY A 71 -13.04 4.79 -0.54
N TYR A 72 -12.04 3.95 -0.25
CA TYR A 72 -12.20 2.86 0.72
C TYR A 72 -12.05 3.39 2.14
N ASP A 73 -12.88 2.89 3.05
CA ASP A 73 -12.76 3.19 4.47
C ASP A 73 -11.54 2.47 5.09
N ILE A 74 -10.78 3.21 5.90
CA ILE A 74 -9.55 2.76 6.53
C ILE A 74 -9.59 3.10 8.01
N ASP A 75 -9.99 2.12 8.84
CA ASP A 75 -10.10 2.26 10.30
C ASP A 75 -8.82 1.90 11.08
N PHE A 76 -7.70 1.69 10.39
CA PHE A 76 -6.47 1.23 11.03
C PHE A 76 -5.23 1.84 10.39
N GLY A 77 -4.10 1.76 11.09
CA GLY A 77 -2.83 2.26 10.56
C GLY A 77 -2.53 3.72 10.86
N HIS A 78 -3.46 4.47 11.46
CA HIS A 78 -3.32 5.90 11.77
C HIS A 78 -2.11 6.19 12.67
N ILE A 79 -1.93 5.41 13.74
CA ILE A 79 -0.79 5.58 14.67
C ILE A 79 0.54 5.35 13.93
N GLN A 80 0.58 4.38 13.02
CA GLN A 80 1.77 4.10 12.23
C GLN A 80 2.07 5.23 11.24
N ALA A 81 1.05 5.87 10.67
CA ALA A 81 1.20 7.05 9.82
C ALA A 81 1.72 8.25 10.61
N VAL A 82 1.17 8.55 11.79
CA VAL A 82 1.64 9.63 12.67
C VAL A 82 3.11 9.42 13.04
N ASN A 83 3.49 8.20 13.39
CA ASN A 83 4.87 7.84 13.72
C ASN A 83 5.86 7.96 12.53
N LEU A 84 5.37 8.12 11.29
CA LEU A 84 6.23 8.36 10.12
C LEU A 84 6.42 9.86 9.83
N CYS A 85 5.53 10.71 10.34
CA CYS A 85 5.62 12.17 10.21
C CYS A 85 6.51 12.82 11.28
N ARG A 86 7.03 12.01 12.22
CA ARG A 86 7.89 12.43 13.33
C ARG A 86 9.33 12.02 13.04
#